data_AF-A0A8D2QU07-F1
#
_entry.id   AF-A0A8D2QU07-F1
#
_cell.length_a   1.000
_cell.length_b   1.000
_cell.length_c   1.000
_cell.angle_alpha   90.00
_cell.angle_beta   90.00
_cell.angle_gamma   90.00
#
_symmetry.space_group_name_H-M   'P 1'
#
loop_
_entity.id
_entity.type
_entity.pdbx_description
1 polymer ?
#
loop_
_entity_poly.entity_id
_entity_poly.type
_entity_poly.pdbx_seq_one_letter_code
_entity_poly.pdbx_strand_id
1 'polypeptide(L)'
;MVAVVRALGWSYVSTLASEGNYGESGVEAFVQSSREAGGLCIAQSIKIPREPKPGEFAKVIGRLMETSTARGVVLFANEDDIRRVLQAATLANLSGHFSWVGSDSWGAKMAPVQGLEEAADGAITILPKRASVPGEGLGGLGGTGEDWEGLGPSPSCPNGVCGPTGRERIGRDSPYEQEGKVQFVIDAVLAMAHGLHSLLGEACPGGGLCAHMDPPDGRRLLTHIRRVAFNGSAGTPVSFNENGDAPGRYDIFQFQGGNGTGAYRAVGQWVQGLHLQEDAMAWGSNSSSPPPSVCSLPCGPGERKKPVKGVPCCWHCELCGGYQYRADLLTC
;
A
#
# COMPACT_ATOMS: atom_id res chain seq x y z
N MET A 1 -1.99 6.53 4.79
CA MET A 1 -3.13 6.76 3.87
C MET A 1 -3.89 8.05 4.13
N VAL A 2 -4.57 8.25 5.26
CA VAL A 2 -5.36 9.49 5.52
C VAL A 2 -4.53 10.76 5.34
N ALA A 3 -3.30 10.77 5.89
CA ALA A 3 -2.39 11.90 5.72
C ALA A 3 -2.07 12.20 4.24
N VAL A 4 -1.90 11.16 3.41
CA VAL A 4 -1.61 11.30 1.97
C VAL A 4 -2.81 11.94 1.28
N VAL A 5 -4.00 11.38 1.48
CA VAL A 5 -5.25 11.92 0.90
C VAL A 5 -5.46 13.39 1.26
N ARG A 6 -5.19 13.77 2.52
CA ARG A 6 -5.27 15.17 2.96
C ARG A 6 -4.21 16.06 2.33
N ALA A 7 -2.97 15.57 2.19
CA ALA A 7 -1.90 16.33 1.54
C ALA A 7 -2.18 16.56 0.05
N LEU A 8 -2.90 15.65 -0.61
CA LEU A 8 -3.40 15.84 -1.97
C LEU A 8 -4.56 16.85 -2.09
N GLY A 9 -5.03 17.41 -0.98
CA GLY A 9 -6.15 18.35 -0.95
C GLY A 9 -7.52 17.70 -1.21
N TRP A 10 -7.62 16.38 -1.12
CA TRP A 10 -8.87 15.65 -1.33
C TRP A 10 -9.72 15.63 -0.06
N SER A 11 -11.04 15.82 -0.23
CA SER A 11 -12.02 15.80 0.88
C SER A 11 -13.17 14.81 0.65
N TYR A 12 -13.23 14.19 -0.53
CA TYR A 12 -14.25 13.21 -0.88
C TYR A 12 -13.62 12.07 -1.70
N VAL A 13 -13.58 10.86 -1.15
CA VAL A 13 -12.89 9.71 -1.78
C VAL A 13 -13.75 8.45 -1.73
N SER A 14 -13.54 7.55 -2.68
CA SER A 14 -14.10 6.20 -2.63
C SER A 14 -13.08 5.22 -2.04
N THR A 15 -13.53 4.16 -1.39
CA THR A 15 -12.65 3.09 -0.88
C THR A 15 -12.99 1.76 -1.53
N LEU A 16 -11.96 0.98 -1.85
CA LEU A 16 -12.08 -0.34 -2.43
C LEU A 16 -11.28 -1.34 -1.59
N ALA A 17 -11.94 -2.41 -1.15
CA ALA A 17 -11.34 -3.46 -0.33
C ALA A 17 -11.47 -4.83 -1.00
N SER A 18 -10.39 -5.61 -1.06
CA SER A 18 -10.52 -7.06 -1.29
C SER A 18 -11.12 -7.72 -0.06
N GLU A 19 -12.08 -8.61 -0.26
CA GLU A 19 -12.68 -9.39 0.81
C GLU A 19 -11.63 -10.26 1.51
N GLY A 20 -11.58 -10.13 2.83
CA GLY A 20 -10.60 -10.79 3.68
C GLY A 20 -10.04 -9.86 4.75
N ASN A 21 -9.22 -10.42 5.64
CA ASN A 21 -8.74 -9.70 6.83
C ASN A 21 -7.94 -8.45 6.48
N TYR A 22 -7.14 -8.48 5.41
CA TYR A 22 -6.30 -7.35 5.01
C TYR A 22 -7.12 -6.18 4.47
N GLY A 23 -7.95 -6.41 3.45
CA GLY A 23 -8.67 -5.35 2.76
C GLY A 23 -9.74 -4.70 3.62
N GLU A 24 -10.54 -5.51 4.31
CA GLU A 24 -11.63 -5.00 5.15
C GLU A 24 -11.12 -4.24 6.37
N SER A 25 -10.17 -4.81 7.11
CA SER A 25 -9.60 -4.13 8.29
C SER A 25 -8.86 -2.86 7.90
N GLY A 26 -8.16 -2.87 6.75
CA GLY A 26 -7.48 -1.69 6.23
C GLY A 26 -8.43 -0.54 5.89
N VAL A 27 -9.54 -0.83 5.21
CA VAL A 27 -10.57 0.18 4.94
C VAL A 27 -11.29 0.62 6.21
N GLU A 28 -11.61 -0.29 7.12
CA GLU A 28 -12.25 0.07 8.40
C GLU A 28 -11.37 1.03 9.22
N ALA A 29 -10.08 0.71 9.35
CA ALA A 29 -9.11 1.59 10.00
C ALA A 29 -8.98 2.94 9.30
N PHE A 30 -9.00 2.96 7.96
CA PHE A 30 -8.97 4.19 7.18
C PHE A 30 -10.23 5.04 7.41
N VAL A 31 -11.41 4.43 7.37
CA VAL A 31 -12.70 5.10 7.63
C VAL A 31 -12.71 5.68 9.04
N GLN A 32 -12.31 4.91 10.05
CA GLN A 32 -12.24 5.38 11.42
C GLN A 32 -11.26 6.55 11.58
N SER A 33 -10.05 6.41 11.06
CA SER A 33 -9.03 7.47 11.09
C SER A 33 -9.48 8.73 10.35
N SER A 34 -10.23 8.59 9.26
CA SER A 34 -10.76 9.74 8.50
C SER A 34 -11.82 10.51 9.28
N ARG A 35 -12.67 9.82 10.05
CA ARG A 35 -13.67 10.42 10.95
C ARG A 35 -13.01 11.20 12.09
N GLU A 36 -11.99 10.60 12.70
CA GLU A 36 -11.25 11.23 13.81
C GLU A 36 -10.47 12.46 13.36
N ALA A 37 -9.83 12.39 12.19
CA ALA A 37 -9.05 13.49 11.65
C ALA A 37 -9.91 14.66 11.14
N GLY A 38 -11.17 14.38 10.77
CA GLY A 38 -12.12 15.35 10.22
C GLY A 38 -11.77 15.83 8.81
N GLY A 39 -12.78 16.35 8.08
CA GLY A 39 -12.58 16.99 6.78
C GLY A 39 -12.40 16.05 5.57
N LEU A 40 -12.54 14.73 5.78
CA LEU A 40 -12.52 13.72 4.72
C LEU A 40 -13.79 12.86 4.81
N CYS A 41 -14.56 12.81 3.72
CA CYS A 41 -15.76 11.98 3.61
C CYS A 41 -15.54 10.83 2.64
N ILE A 42 -16.16 9.69 2.97
CA ILE A 42 -16.14 8.48 2.16
C ILE A 42 -17.39 8.48 1.30
N ALA A 43 -17.23 8.62 -0.02
CA ALA A 43 -18.31 8.63 -1.00
C ALA A 43 -19.04 7.30 -1.03
N GLN A 44 -18.25 6.22 -1.08
CA GLN A 44 -18.72 4.86 -1.02
C GLN A 44 -17.58 3.94 -0.61
N SER A 45 -17.95 2.82 -0.01
CA SER A 45 -17.04 1.72 0.26
C SER A 45 -17.50 0.49 -0.51
N ILE A 46 -16.66 0.03 -1.44
CA ILE A 46 -16.93 -1.10 -2.31
C ILE A 46 -16.05 -2.26 -1.86
N LYS A 47 -16.64 -3.45 -1.73
CA LYS A 47 -15.94 -4.69 -1.45
C LYS A 47 -15.83 -5.52 -2.74
N ILE A 48 -14.66 -6.06 -3.01
CA ILE A 48 -14.40 -7.02 -4.08
C ILE A 48 -14.48 -8.42 -3.48
N PRO A 49 -15.39 -9.28 -3.94
CA PRO A 49 -15.51 -10.65 -3.43
C PRO A 49 -14.21 -11.44 -3.62
N ARG A 50 -13.91 -12.38 -2.71
CA ARG A 50 -12.70 -13.21 -2.77
C ARG A 50 -12.60 -14.02 -4.07
N GLU A 51 -13.75 -14.46 -4.59
CA GLU A 51 -13.88 -15.16 -5.87
C GLU A 51 -14.80 -14.36 -6.80
N PRO A 52 -14.26 -13.34 -7.49
CA PRO A 52 -15.08 -12.45 -8.30
C PRO A 52 -15.55 -13.17 -9.57
N LYS A 53 -16.87 -13.14 -9.81
CA LYS A 53 -17.48 -13.66 -11.04
C LYS A 53 -17.12 -12.79 -12.25
N PRO A 54 -17.21 -13.32 -13.48
CA PRO A 54 -17.05 -12.51 -14.69
C PRO A 54 -18.01 -11.31 -14.66
N GLY A 55 -17.47 -10.11 -14.92
CA GLY A 55 -18.23 -8.86 -14.90
C GLY A 55 -18.33 -8.15 -13.55
N GLU A 56 -17.86 -8.74 -12.44
CA GLU A 56 -17.89 -8.06 -11.13
C GLU A 56 -17.04 -6.78 -11.12
N PHE A 57 -15.85 -6.79 -11.73
CA PHE A 57 -15.01 -5.59 -11.84
C PHE A 57 -15.66 -4.48 -12.67
N ALA A 58 -16.44 -4.83 -13.71
CA ALA A 58 -17.21 -3.84 -14.46
C ALA A 58 -18.29 -3.19 -13.58
N LYS A 59 -18.95 -3.96 -12.71
CA LYS A 59 -19.90 -3.41 -11.71
C LYS A 59 -19.20 -2.53 -10.70
N VAL A 60 -17.99 -2.88 -10.25
CA VAL A 60 -17.17 -2.05 -9.35
C VAL A 60 -16.92 -0.68 -9.98
N ILE A 61 -16.47 -0.64 -11.24
CA ILE A 61 -16.26 0.61 -11.97
C ILE A 61 -17.58 1.38 -12.16
N GLY A 62 -18.67 0.69 -12.50
CA GLY A 62 -20.00 1.30 -12.61
C GLY A 62 -20.45 1.97 -11.30
N ARG A 63 -20.24 1.31 -10.16
CA ARG A 63 -20.51 1.87 -8.83
C ARG A 63 -19.61 3.06 -8.52
N LEU A 64 -18.31 3.00 -8.84
CA LEU A 64 -17.41 4.15 -8.69
C LEU A 64 -17.93 5.38 -9.44
N MET A 65 -18.49 5.19 -10.64
CA MET A 65 -19.07 6.26 -11.44
C MET A 65 -20.39 6.84 -10.89
N GLU A 66 -21.12 6.15 -10.01
CA GLU A 66 -22.29 6.72 -9.32
C GLU A 66 -21.90 7.95 -8.48
N THR A 67 -20.64 8.02 -8.04
CA THR A 67 -20.05 9.19 -7.36
C THR A 67 -18.86 9.74 -8.15
N SER A 68 -19.07 10.08 -9.41
CA SER A 68 -18.03 10.56 -10.35
C SER A 68 -17.21 11.78 -9.90
N THR A 69 -17.66 12.53 -8.89
CA THR A 69 -16.90 13.63 -8.27
C THR A 69 -15.82 13.13 -7.31
N ALA A 70 -15.95 11.91 -6.79
CA ALA A 70 -14.95 11.22 -5.97
C ALA A 70 -13.88 10.57 -6.86
N ARG A 71 -13.03 11.39 -7.48
CA ARG A 71 -11.95 10.95 -8.37
C ARG A 71 -10.87 10.15 -7.64
N GLY A 72 -10.61 10.47 -6.37
CA GLY A 72 -9.67 9.77 -5.51
C GLY A 72 -10.24 8.44 -5.01
N VAL A 73 -9.52 7.35 -5.28
CA VAL A 73 -9.92 6.00 -4.84
C VAL A 73 -8.79 5.39 -4.02
N VAL A 74 -9.10 5.01 -2.77
CA VAL A 74 -8.16 4.37 -1.85
C VAL A 74 -8.34 2.86 -1.92
N LEU A 75 -7.26 2.15 -2.26
CA LEU A 75 -7.27 0.70 -2.49
C LEU A 75 -6.54 -0.03 -1.37
N PHE A 76 -7.27 -0.91 -0.69
CA PHE A 76 -6.73 -1.98 0.14
C PHE A 76 -7.12 -3.32 -0.49
N ALA A 77 -6.41 -3.67 -1.56
CA ALA A 77 -6.74 -4.82 -2.40
C ALA A 77 -5.50 -5.67 -2.71
N ASN A 78 -5.71 -6.93 -3.07
CA ASN A 78 -4.61 -7.82 -3.49
C ASN A 78 -4.09 -7.43 -4.87
N GLU A 79 -2.89 -7.91 -5.22
CA GLU A 79 -2.22 -7.57 -6.49
C GLU A 79 -3.08 -7.91 -7.72
N ASP A 80 -3.69 -9.10 -7.75
CA ASP A 80 -4.58 -9.53 -8.83
C ASP A 80 -5.83 -8.65 -8.96
N ASP A 81 -6.44 -8.27 -7.83
CA ASP A 81 -7.64 -7.44 -7.82
C ASP A 81 -7.32 -6.02 -8.31
N ILE A 82 -6.18 -5.45 -7.89
CA ILE A 82 -5.70 -4.15 -8.38
C ILE A 82 -5.58 -4.18 -9.91
N ARG A 83 -4.89 -5.20 -10.45
CA ARG A 83 -4.71 -5.35 -11.89
C ARG A 83 -6.05 -5.42 -12.62
N ARG A 84 -7.00 -6.21 -12.11
CA ARG A 84 -8.33 -6.37 -12.72
C ARG A 84 -9.19 -5.11 -12.64
N VAL A 85 -9.06 -4.32 -11.57
CA VAL A 85 -9.72 -3.02 -11.44
C VAL A 85 -9.16 -2.03 -12.47
N LEU A 86 -7.84 -1.96 -12.63
CA LEU A 86 -7.20 -1.11 -13.64
C LEU A 86 -7.59 -1.53 -15.07
N GLN A 87 -7.66 -2.84 -15.35
CA GLN A 87 -8.16 -3.38 -16.61
C GLN A 87 -9.62 -2.95 -16.86
N ALA A 88 -10.48 -3.09 -15.86
CA ALA A 88 -11.88 -2.71 -16.00
C ALA A 88 -12.06 -1.19 -16.22
N ALA A 89 -11.24 -0.35 -15.56
CA ALA A 89 -11.24 1.10 -15.79
C ALA A 89 -10.79 1.44 -17.22
N THR A 90 -9.75 0.75 -17.72
CA THR A 90 -9.26 0.91 -19.10
C THR A 90 -10.32 0.50 -20.12
N LEU A 91 -10.95 -0.67 -19.94
CA LEU A 91 -12.01 -1.16 -20.81
C LEU A 91 -13.25 -0.26 -20.82
N ALA A 92 -13.50 0.47 -19.73
CA ALA A 92 -14.57 1.46 -19.63
C ALA A 92 -14.20 2.83 -20.21
N ASN A 93 -13.00 3.00 -20.79
CA ASN A 93 -12.45 4.28 -21.24
C ASN A 93 -12.40 5.35 -20.12
N LEU A 94 -12.12 4.92 -18.89
CA LEU A 94 -11.99 5.78 -17.72
C LEU A 94 -10.52 5.94 -17.27
N SER A 95 -9.57 5.63 -18.17
CA SER A 95 -8.15 5.95 -17.98
C SER A 95 -8.00 7.45 -17.68
N GLY A 96 -7.24 7.78 -16.63
CA GLY A 96 -7.06 9.16 -16.17
C GLY A 96 -8.28 9.81 -15.47
N HIS A 97 -9.45 9.16 -15.41
CA HIS A 97 -10.58 9.67 -14.63
C HIS A 97 -10.32 9.54 -13.12
N PHE A 98 -9.93 8.33 -12.69
CA PHE A 98 -9.63 8.04 -11.28
C PHE A 98 -8.17 8.34 -10.94
N SER A 99 -7.91 8.66 -9.68
CA SER A 99 -6.58 8.77 -9.11
C SER A 99 -6.46 7.81 -7.93
N TRP A 100 -5.49 6.90 -8.02
CA TRP A 100 -5.40 5.75 -7.13
C TRP A 100 -4.46 6.02 -5.97
N VAL A 101 -4.85 5.58 -4.77
CA VAL A 101 -3.99 5.54 -3.58
C VAL A 101 -3.94 4.09 -3.07
N GLY A 102 -2.90 3.35 -3.43
CA GLY A 102 -2.76 1.91 -3.21
C GLY A 102 -1.94 1.52 -1.97
N SER A 103 -2.40 0.50 -1.26
CA SER A 103 -1.73 -0.08 -0.09
C SER A 103 -0.44 -0.85 -0.42
N ASP A 104 0.23 -1.44 0.58
CA ASP A 104 1.53 -2.09 0.40
C ASP A 104 1.51 -3.38 -0.43
N SER A 105 0.33 -3.99 -0.58
CA SER A 105 0.08 -5.04 -1.55
C SER A 105 0.38 -4.61 -3.00
N TRP A 106 0.11 -3.35 -3.34
CA TRP A 106 0.53 -2.74 -4.61
C TRP A 106 2.02 -2.39 -4.54
N GLY A 107 2.40 -1.57 -3.56
CA GLY A 107 3.77 -1.11 -3.40
C GLY A 107 4.33 -0.50 -4.69
N ALA A 108 5.59 -0.81 -5.00
CA ALA A 108 6.28 -0.35 -6.22
C ALA A 108 6.43 -1.46 -7.28
N LYS A 109 5.48 -2.40 -7.35
CA LYS A 109 5.56 -3.55 -8.27
C LYS A 109 5.04 -3.20 -9.66
N MET A 110 5.75 -3.65 -10.70
CA MET A 110 5.32 -3.49 -12.10
C MET A 110 4.20 -4.46 -12.51
N ALA A 111 4.09 -5.63 -11.88
CA ALA A 111 3.10 -6.66 -12.23
C ALA A 111 1.64 -6.16 -12.30
N PRO A 112 1.11 -5.39 -11.31
CA PRO A 112 -0.26 -4.89 -11.40
C PRO A 112 -0.49 -3.82 -12.49
N VAL A 113 0.56 -3.11 -12.94
CA VAL A 113 0.45 -1.96 -13.86
C VAL A 113 0.91 -2.27 -15.28
N GLN A 114 1.57 -3.40 -15.51
CA GLN A 114 2.11 -3.77 -16.83
C GLN A 114 1.01 -3.88 -17.90
N GLY A 115 1.11 -3.06 -18.95
CA GLY A 115 0.11 -2.93 -20.01
C GLY A 115 -1.13 -2.09 -19.63
N LEU A 116 -1.10 -1.43 -18.48
CA LEU A 116 -2.18 -0.61 -17.90
C LEU A 116 -1.63 0.73 -17.40
N GLU A 117 -0.51 1.18 -17.97
CA GLU A 117 0.26 2.31 -17.49
C GLU A 117 -0.55 3.61 -17.53
N GLU A 118 -1.39 3.80 -18.55
CA GLU A 118 -2.27 4.96 -18.67
C GLU A 118 -3.33 5.00 -17.56
N ALA A 119 -3.89 3.83 -17.19
CA ALA A 119 -4.86 3.76 -16.11
C ALA A 119 -4.21 3.93 -14.74
N ALA A 120 -2.94 3.53 -14.58
CA ALA A 120 -2.18 3.66 -13.34
C ALA A 120 -1.44 4.99 -13.19
N ASP A 121 -1.43 5.85 -14.22
CA ASP A 121 -0.65 7.09 -14.21
C ASP A 121 -1.03 8.00 -13.03
N GLY A 122 -0.02 8.52 -12.35
CA GLY A 122 -0.17 9.35 -11.15
C GLY A 122 -0.63 8.59 -9.90
N ALA A 123 -0.79 7.25 -9.95
CA ALA A 123 -1.13 6.45 -8.77
C ALA A 123 -0.08 6.60 -7.68
N ILE A 124 -0.53 6.85 -6.46
CA ILE A 124 0.33 6.89 -5.27
C ILE A 124 0.21 5.57 -4.53
N THR A 125 1.33 4.97 -4.18
CA THR A 125 1.36 3.72 -3.42
C THR A 125 2.26 3.87 -2.20
N ILE A 126 1.97 3.08 -1.18
CA ILE A 126 2.80 3.00 0.01
C ILE A 126 3.53 1.66 0.04
N LEU A 127 4.70 1.63 0.63
CA LEU A 127 5.45 0.41 0.86
C LEU A 127 6.19 0.52 2.19
N PRO A 128 6.20 -0.52 3.05
CA PRO A 128 7.01 -0.53 4.24
C PRO A 128 8.47 -0.20 3.91
N LYS A 129 9.05 0.71 4.67
CA LYS A 129 10.43 1.17 4.47
C LYS A 129 11.36 -0.01 4.62
N ARG A 130 12.15 -0.27 3.58
CA ARG A 130 13.04 -1.42 3.46
C ARG A 130 14.43 -0.97 3.03
N ALA A 131 15.42 -1.78 3.33
CA ALA A 131 16.74 -1.68 2.72
C ALA A 131 17.14 -3.04 2.14
N SER A 132 17.87 -3.00 1.02
CA SER A 132 18.36 -4.22 0.38
C SER A 132 19.33 -4.92 1.30
N VAL A 133 19.06 -6.19 1.60
CA VAL A 133 19.96 -7.01 2.40
C VAL A 133 21.02 -7.58 1.47
N PRO A 134 22.34 -7.41 1.78
CA PRO A 134 23.41 -8.00 0.98
C PRO A 134 23.19 -9.50 0.80
N GLY A 135 23.22 -9.97 -0.45
CA GLY A 135 22.93 -11.35 -0.83
C GLY A 135 24.04 -12.35 -0.51
N GLU A 136 24.63 -12.31 0.69
CA GLU A 136 25.51 -13.38 1.20
C GLU A 136 24.66 -14.61 1.55
N GLY A 137 24.15 -15.30 0.53
CA GLY A 137 23.39 -16.54 0.68
C GLY A 137 22.54 -16.94 -0.54
N LEU A 138 22.08 -15.96 -1.32
CA LEU A 138 21.24 -16.22 -2.51
C LEU A 138 22.04 -16.73 -3.72
N GLY A 139 23.37 -16.51 -3.74
CA GLY A 139 24.26 -17.06 -4.77
C GLY A 139 24.57 -18.56 -4.63
N GLY A 140 24.01 -19.21 -3.60
CA GLY A 140 24.31 -20.59 -3.20
C GLY A 140 23.10 -21.52 -3.19
N LEU A 141 21.99 -21.18 -3.84
CA LEU A 141 20.84 -22.08 -4.02
C LEU A 141 21.16 -23.17 -5.08
N GLY A 142 22.20 -23.97 -4.81
CA GLY A 142 22.35 -25.29 -5.43
C GLY A 142 21.43 -26.23 -4.68
N GLY A 143 20.44 -26.77 -5.37
CA GLY A 143 19.36 -27.56 -4.78
C GLY A 143 19.87 -28.78 -4.02
N THR A 144 20.00 -28.66 -2.70
CA THR A 144 20.03 -29.78 -1.77
C THR A 144 19.20 -29.41 -0.54
N GLY A 145 17.87 -29.39 -0.65
CA GLY A 145 17.03 -29.44 0.55
C GLY A 145 15.69 -28.72 0.56
N GLU A 146 15.36 -27.88 -0.42
CA GLU A 146 14.08 -27.17 -0.42
C GLU A 146 13.26 -27.50 -1.67
N ASP A 147 12.17 -28.24 -1.46
CA ASP A 147 11.21 -28.72 -2.45
C ASP A 147 10.24 -27.56 -2.81
N TRP A 148 10.74 -26.56 -3.53
CA TRP A 148 9.93 -25.47 -4.08
C TRP A 148 9.97 -25.49 -5.61
N GLU A 149 8.80 -25.63 -6.25
CA GLU A 149 8.58 -25.55 -7.70
C GLU A 149 8.79 -24.12 -8.29
N GLY A 150 9.68 -23.33 -7.71
CA GLY A 150 9.85 -21.90 -8.02
C GLY A 150 10.84 -21.56 -9.13
N LEU A 151 11.59 -22.54 -9.66
CA LEU A 151 12.55 -22.31 -10.74
C LEU A 151 11.86 -22.52 -12.09
N GLY A 152 11.27 -21.45 -12.63
CA GLY A 152 10.77 -21.43 -14.00
C GLY A 152 11.87 -21.72 -15.04
N PRO A 153 11.50 -22.14 -16.27
CA PRO A 153 12.46 -22.58 -17.28
C PRO A 153 13.35 -21.42 -17.78
N SER A 154 14.64 -21.73 -17.99
CA SER A 154 15.65 -20.79 -18.49
C SER A 154 15.42 -20.42 -19.98
N PRO A 155 15.74 -19.19 -20.45
CA PRO A 155 15.32 -18.68 -21.77
C PRO A 155 16.10 -19.20 -22.97
N SER A 156 17.13 -20.04 -22.81
CA SER A 156 17.99 -20.46 -23.92
C SER A 156 18.26 -21.96 -23.91
N CYS A 157 17.46 -22.69 -24.69
CA CYS A 157 17.59 -24.15 -24.85
C CYS A 157 17.61 -24.51 -26.35
N PRO A 158 18.78 -24.66 -26.98
CA PRO A 158 18.88 -25.28 -28.29
C PRO A 158 18.72 -26.79 -28.10
N ASN A 159 17.60 -27.35 -28.58
CA ASN A 159 17.26 -28.80 -28.65
C ASN A 159 16.25 -29.37 -27.62
N GLY A 160 15.46 -28.53 -26.95
CA GLY A 160 14.13 -28.97 -26.48
C GLY A 160 14.07 -29.91 -25.27
N VAL A 161 15.13 -30.06 -24.49
CA VAL A 161 15.06 -30.65 -23.13
C VAL A 161 15.89 -29.80 -22.17
N CYS A 162 15.22 -29.02 -21.34
CA CYS A 162 15.82 -28.31 -20.22
C CYS A 162 15.04 -28.67 -18.96
N GLY A 163 15.61 -29.56 -18.16
CA GLY A 163 15.26 -29.70 -16.74
C GLY A 163 16.21 -28.84 -15.89
N PRO A 164 15.84 -28.46 -14.66
CA PRO A 164 16.73 -27.75 -13.75
C PRO A 164 18.00 -28.56 -13.53
N THR A 165 19.16 -27.96 -13.81
CA THR A 165 20.48 -28.59 -13.70
C THR A 165 21.01 -28.59 -12.26
N GLY A 166 20.31 -27.94 -11.33
CA GLY A 166 20.70 -27.78 -9.93
C GLY A 166 21.95 -26.89 -9.75
N ARG A 167 22.38 -26.23 -10.83
CA ARG A 167 23.56 -25.35 -10.90
C ARG A 167 23.18 -23.92 -11.27
N GLU A 168 21.90 -23.65 -11.46
CA GLU A 168 21.37 -22.32 -11.68
C GLU A 168 21.71 -21.44 -10.47
N ARG A 169 22.42 -20.34 -10.71
CA ARG A 169 22.64 -19.30 -9.72
C ARG A 169 21.99 -18.04 -10.22
N ILE A 170 21.37 -17.29 -9.32
CA ILE A 170 20.99 -15.91 -9.59
C ILE A 170 22.30 -15.13 -9.78
N GLY A 171 22.75 -15.04 -11.03
CA GLY A 171 23.94 -14.30 -11.41
C GLY A 171 23.68 -12.79 -11.40
N ARG A 172 24.74 -11.99 -11.51
CA ARG A 172 24.63 -10.52 -11.62
C ARG A 172 23.84 -10.06 -12.84
N ASP A 173 23.79 -10.89 -13.89
CA ASP A 173 23.04 -10.63 -15.12
C ASP A 173 21.61 -11.21 -15.08
N SER A 174 21.16 -11.70 -13.92
CA SER A 174 19.79 -12.16 -13.74
C SER A 174 18.84 -10.96 -13.65
N PRO A 175 17.64 -11.03 -14.26
CA PRO A 175 16.59 -10.02 -14.06
C PRO A 175 15.95 -10.09 -12.66
N TYR A 176 16.55 -10.83 -11.72
CA TYR A 176 16.02 -10.99 -10.37
C TYR A 176 16.01 -9.66 -9.61
N GLU A 177 14.81 -9.21 -9.28
CA GLU A 177 14.57 -8.12 -8.34
C GLU A 177 14.20 -8.72 -6.98
N GLN A 178 14.96 -8.37 -5.93
CA GLN A 178 14.69 -8.87 -4.58
C GLN A 178 13.30 -8.41 -4.12
N GLU A 179 12.51 -9.35 -3.60
CA GLU A 179 11.20 -9.04 -3.05
C GLU A 179 11.32 -8.11 -1.84
N GLY A 180 10.40 -7.16 -1.75
CA GLY A 180 10.45 -6.04 -0.82
C GLY A 180 10.39 -6.33 0.67
N LYS A 181 9.99 -7.53 1.04
CA LYS A 181 9.69 -7.94 2.40
C LYS A 181 10.71 -8.95 2.95
N VAL A 182 11.73 -9.31 2.16
CA VAL A 182 12.82 -10.21 2.58
C VAL A 182 13.49 -9.74 3.87
N GLN A 183 13.72 -8.44 4.03
CA GLN A 183 14.28 -7.88 5.26
C GLN A 183 13.43 -8.24 6.48
N PHE A 184 12.10 -8.11 6.40
CA PHE A 184 11.20 -8.40 7.51
C PHE A 184 11.21 -9.88 7.89
N VAL A 185 11.39 -10.78 6.92
CA VAL A 185 11.53 -12.22 7.18
C VAL A 185 12.80 -12.50 7.97
N ILE A 186 13.94 -11.95 7.55
CA ILE A 186 15.22 -12.10 8.24
C ILE A 186 15.15 -11.51 9.65
N ASP A 187 14.62 -10.29 9.78
CA ASP A 187 14.49 -9.60 11.05
C ASP A 187 13.52 -10.34 12.01
N ALA A 188 12.48 -11.00 11.50
CA ALA A 188 11.58 -11.83 12.32
C ALA A 188 12.29 -13.07 12.89
N VAL A 189 13.11 -13.75 12.07
CA VAL A 189 13.94 -14.88 12.52
C VAL A 189 14.96 -14.42 13.57
N LEU A 190 15.62 -13.27 13.34
CA LEU A 190 16.55 -12.68 14.30
C LEU A 190 15.85 -12.29 15.61
N ALA A 191 14.63 -11.74 15.55
CA ALA A 191 13.87 -11.42 16.75
C ALA A 191 13.58 -12.66 17.60
N MET A 192 13.24 -13.78 16.96
CA MET A 192 13.08 -15.06 17.64
C MET A 192 14.40 -15.56 18.23
N ALA A 193 15.50 -15.48 17.48
CA ALA A 193 16.82 -15.87 17.95
C ALA A 193 17.29 -15.05 19.16
N HIS A 194 17.12 -13.72 19.13
CA HIS A 194 17.40 -12.84 20.26
C HIS A 194 16.51 -13.14 21.47
N GLY A 195 15.22 -13.42 21.25
CA GLY A 195 14.29 -13.83 22.30
C GLY A 195 14.71 -15.15 22.98
N LEU A 196 15.07 -16.15 22.18
CA LEU A 196 15.59 -17.43 22.67
C LEU A 196 16.92 -17.27 23.40
N HIS A 197 17.84 -16.45 22.89
CA HIS A 197 19.13 -16.19 23.52
C HIS A 197 18.96 -15.52 24.88
N SER A 198 18.03 -14.55 24.99
CA SER A 198 17.69 -13.90 26.26
C SER A 198 17.10 -14.88 27.27
N LEU A 199 16.17 -15.75 26.83
CA LEU A 199 15.59 -16.78 27.68
C LEU A 199 16.63 -17.82 28.11
N LEU A 200 17.55 -18.21 27.22
CA LEU A 200 18.63 -19.14 27.51
C LEU A 200 19.57 -18.59 28.58
N GLY A 201 19.95 -17.32 28.50
CA GLY A 201 20.79 -16.67 29.50
C GLY A 201 20.15 -16.63 30.89
N GLU A 202 18.81 -16.50 30.96
CA GLU A 202 18.06 -16.53 32.22
C GLU A 202 17.88 -17.97 32.76
N ALA A 203 17.55 -18.92 31.89
CA ALA A 203 17.22 -20.29 32.29
C ALA A 203 18.45 -21.20 32.47
N CYS A 204 19.54 -20.94 31.75
CA CYS A 204 20.72 -21.81 31.67
C CYS A 204 22.03 -20.99 31.81
N PRO A 205 22.36 -20.47 33.01
CA PRO A 205 23.54 -19.61 33.21
C PRO A 205 24.88 -20.31 32.96
N GLY A 206 24.92 -21.65 32.90
CA GLY A 206 26.10 -22.44 32.56
C GLY A 206 26.45 -22.47 31.07
N GLY A 207 25.63 -21.86 30.21
CA GLY A 207 25.78 -21.91 28.76
C GLY A 207 25.25 -23.21 28.15
N GLY A 208 24.85 -23.14 26.88
CA GLY A 208 24.26 -24.27 26.16
C GLY A 208 22.81 -24.60 26.56
N LEU A 209 22.21 -25.56 25.88
CA LEU A 209 20.83 -26.00 26.13
C LEU A 209 20.76 -26.80 27.45
N CYS A 210 19.83 -26.45 28.33
CA CYS A 210 19.59 -27.16 29.59
C CYS A 210 18.16 -27.70 29.68
N ALA A 211 17.87 -28.56 30.67
CA ALA A 211 16.56 -29.21 30.82
C ALA A 211 15.37 -28.24 30.95
N HIS A 212 15.60 -26.99 31.39
CA HIS A 212 14.57 -25.95 31.45
C HIS A 212 14.19 -25.35 30.09
N MET A 213 14.91 -25.72 29.03
CA MET A 213 14.71 -25.25 27.66
C MET A 213 14.29 -26.39 26.71
N ASP A 214 13.95 -27.58 27.24
CA ASP A 214 13.54 -28.75 26.46
C ASP A 214 12.21 -29.35 26.99
N PRO A 215 11.05 -28.89 26.49
CA PRO A 215 10.85 -27.78 25.56
C PRO A 215 10.86 -26.41 26.28
N PRO A 216 11.12 -25.31 25.54
CA PRO A 216 11.06 -23.96 26.13
C PRO A 216 9.63 -23.55 26.45
N ASP A 217 9.44 -22.83 27.56
CA ASP A 217 8.13 -22.25 27.91
C ASP A 217 7.78 -21.11 26.94
N GLY A 218 6.78 -21.35 26.09
CA GLY A 218 6.31 -20.39 25.08
C GLY A 218 5.83 -19.05 25.65
N ARG A 219 5.27 -19.00 26.87
CA ARG A 219 4.81 -17.74 27.49
C ARG A 219 5.99 -16.89 27.95
N ARG A 220 7.01 -17.53 28.52
CA ARG A 220 8.27 -16.87 28.87
C ARG A 220 8.96 -16.41 27.60
N LEU A 221 9.07 -17.26 26.59
CA LEU A 221 9.66 -16.92 25.30
C LEU A 221 8.98 -15.69 24.66
N LEU A 222 7.65 -15.65 24.62
CA LEU A 222 6.91 -14.48 24.11
C LEU A 222 7.25 -13.19 24.88
N THR A 223 7.44 -13.29 26.20
CA THR A 223 7.84 -12.15 27.04
C THR A 223 9.24 -11.65 26.67
N HIS A 224 10.19 -12.55 26.40
CA HIS A 224 11.52 -12.18 25.92
C HIS A 224 11.47 -11.60 24.51
N ILE A 225 10.69 -12.20 23.59
CA ILE A 225 10.51 -11.70 22.23
C ILE A 225 9.97 -10.28 22.24
N ARG A 226 8.95 -9.96 23.04
CA ARG A 226 8.38 -8.60 23.14
C ARG A 226 9.37 -7.55 23.67
N ARG A 227 10.44 -7.98 24.36
CA ARG A 227 11.46 -7.09 24.94
C ARG A 227 12.73 -6.98 24.10
N VAL A 228 12.83 -7.68 22.96
CA VAL A 228 14.03 -7.59 22.12
C VAL A 228 14.18 -6.18 21.56
N ALA A 229 15.43 -5.71 21.56
CA ALA A 229 15.84 -4.48 20.92
C ALA A 229 17.22 -4.72 20.31
N PHE A 230 17.29 -4.75 18.98
CA PHE A 230 18.53 -5.01 18.26
C PHE A 230 18.54 -4.25 16.92
N ASN A 231 19.73 -4.11 16.32
CA ASN A 231 19.84 -3.60 14.96
C ASN A 231 19.60 -4.75 13.98
N GLY A 232 18.56 -4.60 13.16
CA GLY A 232 18.19 -5.58 12.14
C GLY A 232 19.22 -5.73 11.03
N SER A 233 18.97 -6.68 10.15
CA SER A 233 19.82 -7.07 9.02
C SER A 233 20.21 -5.90 8.09
N ALA A 234 19.35 -4.89 7.99
CA ALA A 234 19.59 -3.70 7.17
C ALA A 234 19.97 -2.45 7.99
N GLY A 235 20.43 -2.63 9.23
CA GLY A 235 20.84 -1.52 10.12
C GLY A 235 19.68 -0.72 10.72
N THR A 236 18.43 -1.12 10.47
CA THR A 236 17.26 -0.51 11.09
C THR A 236 16.97 -1.14 12.46
N PRO A 237 16.69 -0.34 13.51
CA PRO A 237 16.35 -0.89 14.82
C PRO A 237 15.03 -1.65 14.75
N VAL A 238 15.01 -2.83 15.38
CA VAL A 238 13.86 -3.72 15.54
C VAL A 238 13.49 -3.75 17.02
N SER A 239 12.23 -3.44 17.30
CA SER A 239 11.63 -3.39 18.64
C SER A 239 10.11 -3.52 18.52
N PHE A 240 9.44 -3.90 19.60
CA PHE A 240 7.98 -4.07 19.63
C PHE A 240 7.29 -3.15 20.65
N ASN A 241 6.08 -2.70 20.34
CA ASN A 241 5.21 -2.00 21.28
C ASN A 241 4.45 -2.98 22.20
N GLU A 242 3.54 -2.47 23.03
CA GLU A 242 2.74 -3.28 23.98
C GLU A 242 1.86 -4.34 23.30
N ASN A 243 1.40 -4.07 22.07
CA ASN A 243 0.61 -4.98 21.26
C ASN A 243 1.47 -6.05 20.57
N GLY A 244 2.78 -5.82 20.46
CA GLY A 244 3.71 -6.67 19.72
C GLY A 244 3.99 -6.17 18.30
N ASP A 245 3.60 -4.94 17.96
CA ASP A 245 3.84 -4.36 16.64
C ASP A 245 5.18 -3.63 16.57
N ALA A 246 5.87 -3.75 15.44
CA ALA A 246 7.04 -2.95 15.14
C ALA A 246 6.64 -1.51 14.74
N PRO A 247 7.50 -0.50 14.97
CA PRO A 247 7.21 0.87 14.56
C PRO A 247 7.04 0.97 13.04
N GLY A 248 5.87 1.44 12.61
CA GLY A 248 5.51 1.59 11.21
C GLY A 248 6.35 2.67 10.51
N ARG A 249 7.01 2.31 9.42
CA ARG A 249 7.77 3.21 8.55
C ARG A 249 7.43 2.85 7.12
N TYR A 250 7.12 3.83 6.28
CA TYR A 250 6.72 3.63 4.90
C TYR A 250 7.42 4.61 3.97
N ASP A 251 7.82 4.13 2.81
CA ASP A 251 8.17 4.96 1.67
C ASP A 251 6.94 5.12 0.78
N ILE A 252 6.83 6.27 0.13
CA ILE A 252 5.69 6.64 -0.71
C ILE A 252 6.19 6.76 -2.13
N PHE A 253 5.53 6.05 -3.03
CA PHE A 253 5.86 6.02 -4.44
C PHE A 253 4.74 6.62 -5.26
N GLN A 254 5.11 7.20 -6.40
CA GLN A 254 4.17 7.57 -7.44
C GLN A 254 4.54 6.84 -8.73
N PHE A 255 3.55 6.24 -9.39
CA PHE A 255 3.72 5.72 -10.73
C PHE A 255 3.66 6.86 -11.74
N GLN A 256 4.69 6.99 -12.57
CA GLN A 256 4.80 8.05 -13.58
C GLN A 256 4.90 7.40 -14.96
N GLY A 257 3.78 7.39 -15.70
CA GLY A 257 3.63 6.79 -17.02
C GLY A 257 3.95 7.80 -18.14
N GLY A 258 5.24 8.04 -18.40
CA GLY A 258 5.68 8.89 -19.52
C GLY A 258 6.22 8.08 -20.71
N ASN A 259 5.80 8.42 -21.94
CA ASN A 259 6.35 7.96 -23.23
C ASN A 259 6.76 6.47 -23.31
N GLY A 260 5.87 5.56 -22.87
CA GLY A 260 5.99 4.13 -23.12
C GLY A 260 6.80 3.32 -22.11
N THR A 261 7.47 3.95 -21.13
CA THR A 261 8.11 3.24 -20.00
C THR A 261 7.70 3.88 -18.68
N GLY A 262 6.62 3.37 -18.09
CA GLY A 262 6.20 3.80 -16.75
C GLY A 262 7.12 3.24 -15.66
N ALA A 263 7.42 4.05 -14.65
CA ALA A 263 8.24 3.65 -13.51
C ALA A 263 7.74 4.27 -12.21
N TYR A 264 7.99 3.60 -11.10
CA TYR A 264 7.74 4.17 -9.77
C TYR A 264 8.89 5.09 -9.37
N ARG A 265 8.54 6.28 -8.88
CA ARG A 265 9.48 7.19 -8.24
C ARG A 265 9.14 7.35 -6.78
N ALA A 266 10.15 7.37 -5.91
CA ALA A 266 9.96 7.71 -4.51
C ALA A 266 9.64 9.21 -4.40
N VAL A 267 8.49 9.52 -3.83
CA VAL A 267 7.95 10.90 -3.71
C VAL A 267 7.72 11.29 -2.26
N GLY A 268 8.11 10.46 -1.29
CA GLY A 268 7.97 10.79 0.11
C GLY A 268 8.16 9.61 1.05
N GLN A 269 7.89 9.86 2.33
CA GLN A 269 7.96 8.87 3.40
C GLN A 269 7.02 9.20 4.55
N TRP A 270 6.68 8.18 5.33
CA TRP A 270 5.92 8.28 6.56
C TRP A 270 6.65 7.53 7.68
N VAL A 271 7.02 8.23 8.75
CA VAL A 271 7.70 7.63 9.92
C VAL A 271 7.02 8.05 11.22
N GLN A 272 6.94 9.35 11.48
CA GLN A 272 6.19 9.95 12.58
C GLN A 272 5.26 11.06 12.07
N GLY A 273 5.05 11.09 10.77
CA GLY A 273 4.44 12.18 10.04
C GLY A 273 4.71 11.99 8.55
N LEU A 274 3.85 12.59 7.73
CA LEU A 274 3.97 12.52 6.29
C LEU A 274 4.92 13.61 5.78
N HIS A 275 5.88 13.22 4.94
CA HIS A 275 6.71 14.14 4.18
C HIS A 275 6.68 13.76 2.70
N LEU A 276 6.15 14.65 1.87
CA LEU A 276 6.04 14.47 0.41
C LEU A 276 6.95 15.47 -0.29
N GLN A 277 7.56 15.03 -1.39
CA GLN A 277 8.36 15.83 -2.31
C GLN A 277 7.46 16.20 -3.50
N GLU A 278 6.77 17.33 -3.39
CA GLU A 278 5.81 17.80 -4.40
C GLU A 278 6.48 18.06 -5.77
N ASP A 279 7.75 18.44 -5.77
CA ASP A 279 8.58 18.66 -6.96
C ASP A 279 8.92 17.36 -7.71
N ALA A 280 8.99 16.24 -6.98
CA ALA A 280 9.19 14.92 -7.57
C ALA A 280 7.90 14.32 -8.13
N MET A 281 6.74 14.87 -7.77
CA MET A 281 5.43 14.38 -8.23
C MET A 281 5.11 14.89 -9.64
N ALA A 282 4.53 14.01 -10.44
CA ALA A 282 4.04 14.33 -11.77
C ALA A 282 2.56 13.95 -11.88
N TRP A 283 1.77 14.86 -12.42
CA TRP A 283 0.36 14.65 -12.71
C TRP A 283 0.16 14.82 -14.21
N GLY A 284 -0.64 13.96 -14.84
CA GLY A 284 -0.85 13.99 -16.29
C GLY A 284 -1.19 15.38 -16.85
N SER A 285 -0.87 15.60 -18.12
CA SER A 285 -1.17 16.85 -18.86
C SER A 285 -0.54 18.13 -18.29
N ASN A 286 0.74 18.09 -17.87
CA ASN A 286 1.50 19.24 -17.33
C ASN A 286 0.85 19.89 -16.09
N SER A 287 0.03 19.16 -15.35
CA SER A 287 -0.56 19.67 -14.11
C SER A 287 0.45 19.60 -12.96
N SER A 288 0.54 20.66 -12.15
CA SER A 288 1.34 20.68 -10.93
C SER A 288 0.60 20.09 -9.71
N SER A 289 -0.68 19.76 -9.85
CA SER A 289 -1.52 19.26 -8.75
C SER A 289 -2.38 18.07 -9.18
N PRO A 290 -2.74 17.17 -8.25
CA PRO A 290 -3.68 16.10 -8.53
C PRO A 290 -5.05 16.66 -8.95
N PRO A 291 -5.82 15.91 -9.75
CA PRO A 291 -7.20 16.30 -10.03
C PRO A 291 -8.00 16.39 -8.72
N PRO A 292 -8.87 17.41 -8.57
CA PRO A 292 -9.62 17.59 -7.34
C PRO A 292 -10.60 16.44 -7.11
N SER A 293 -10.68 15.97 -5.86
CA SER A 293 -11.63 14.96 -5.41
C SER A 293 -12.45 15.51 -4.24
N VAL A 294 -13.56 16.17 -4.58
CA VAL A 294 -14.44 16.89 -3.66
C VAL A 294 -15.89 16.57 -4.00
N CYS A 295 -16.77 16.53 -2.99
CA CYS A 295 -18.18 16.23 -3.23
C CYS A 295 -18.89 17.37 -3.96
N SER A 296 -18.59 18.61 -3.56
CA SER A 296 -19.22 19.82 -4.08
C SER A 296 -18.15 20.87 -4.35
N LEU A 297 -18.27 21.53 -5.50
CA LEU A 297 -17.35 22.61 -5.87
C LEU A 297 -17.59 23.85 -4.97
N PRO A 298 -16.58 24.73 -4.82
CA PRO A 298 -16.77 26.02 -4.16
C PRO A 298 -17.89 26.82 -4.82
N CYS A 299 -18.77 27.43 -4.02
CA CYS A 299 -19.86 28.24 -4.53
C CYS A 299 -19.38 29.58 -5.09
N GLY A 300 -20.08 30.05 -6.12
CA GLY A 300 -19.75 31.29 -6.81
C GLY A 300 -19.99 32.54 -5.96
N PRO A 301 -19.62 33.72 -6.48
CA PRO A 301 -19.96 35.00 -5.87
C PRO A 301 -21.49 35.16 -5.75
N GLY A 302 -21.98 35.59 -4.59
CA GLY A 302 -23.42 35.75 -4.32
C GLY A 302 -24.15 34.46 -3.96
N GLU A 303 -23.45 33.31 -3.89
CA GLU A 303 -24.00 32.03 -3.45
C GLU A 303 -23.46 31.63 -2.08
N ARG A 304 -24.35 31.21 -1.18
CA ARG A 304 -24.00 30.57 0.10
C ARG A 304 -24.01 29.05 -0.02
N LYS A 305 -23.18 28.39 0.78
CA LYS A 305 -23.17 26.94 0.94
C LYS A 305 -24.36 26.53 1.81
N LYS A 306 -25.15 25.58 1.32
CA LYS A 306 -26.19 24.89 2.07
C LYS A 306 -25.74 23.45 2.31
N PRO A 307 -25.24 23.11 3.52
CA PRO A 307 -24.77 21.76 3.81
C PRO A 307 -25.85 20.69 3.59
N VAL A 308 -25.45 19.56 3.02
CA VAL A 308 -26.34 18.39 2.89
C VAL A 308 -26.42 17.70 4.26
N LYS A 309 -27.65 17.45 4.72
CA LYS A 309 -27.86 16.76 6.01
C LYS A 309 -27.25 15.36 5.96
N GLY A 310 -26.41 15.04 6.94
CA GLY A 310 -25.78 13.73 7.08
C GLY A 310 -24.47 13.54 6.30
N VAL A 311 -24.09 14.47 5.41
CA VAL A 311 -22.83 14.38 4.65
C VAL A 311 -22.06 15.71 4.72
N PRO A 312 -21.15 15.88 5.69
CA PRO A 312 -20.57 17.19 6.01
C PRO A 312 -19.70 17.77 4.88
N CYS A 313 -19.15 16.94 3.99
CA CYS A 313 -18.31 17.39 2.87
C CYS A 313 -19.12 17.80 1.63
N CYS A 314 -20.44 17.64 1.64
CA CYS A 314 -21.31 17.95 0.51
C CYS A 314 -22.20 19.16 0.83
N TRP A 315 -22.36 20.06 -0.13
CA TRP A 315 -23.24 21.21 -0.03
C TRP A 315 -23.85 21.55 -1.38
N HIS A 316 -25.01 22.21 -1.35
CA HIS A 316 -25.57 22.88 -2.51
C HIS A 316 -25.21 24.36 -2.47
N CYS A 317 -25.01 24.96 -3.63
CA CYS A 317 -24.85 26.40 -3.75
C CYS A 317 -26.23 27.03 -3.94
N GLU A 318 -26.60 27.93 -3.04
CA GLU A 318 -27.88 28.62 -3.04
C GLU A 318 -27.62 30.12 -3.18
N LEU A 319 -28.22 30.76 -4.19
CA LEU A 319 -28.13 32.20 -4.39
C LEU A 319 -28.73 32.96 -3.20
N CYS A 320 -28.03 34.02 -2.76
CA CYS A 320 -28.60 34.96 -1.80
C CYS A 320 -29.85 35.62 -2.40
N GLY A 321 -30.91 35.73 -1.59
CA GLY A 321 -32.18 36.28 -2.04
C GLY A 321 -32.19 37.81 -2.08
N GLY A 322 -32.82 38.40 -3.09
CA GLY A 322 -33.15 39.82 -3.15
C GLY A 322 -31.92 40.73 -3.05
N TYR A 323 -31.87 41.56 -2.00
CA TYR A 323 -30.78 42.50 -1.71
C TYR A 323 -29.76 41.97 -0.69
N GLN A 324 -29.83 40.69 -0.33
CA GLN A 324 -28.87 40.08 0.58
C GLN A 324 -27.54 39.82 -0.14
N TYR A 325 -26.43 40.10 0.55
CA TYR A 325 -25.10 39.73 0.11
C TYR A 325 -24.59 38.59 0.98
N ARG A 326 -23.64 37.82 0.46
CA ARG A 326 -23.01 36.73 1.19
C ARG A 326 -22.14 37.29 2.31
N ALA A 327 -22.58 37.17 3.56
CA ALA A 327 -21.83 37.61 4.73
C ALA A 327 -20.69 36.64 5.05
N ASP A 328 -20.96 35.34 5.01
CA ASP A 328 -19.97 34.27 5.16
C ASP A 328 -20.26 33.09 4.21
N LEU A 329 -19.49 32.01 4.29
CA LEU A 329 -19.66 30.86 3.39
C LEU A 329 -21.02 30.15 3.51
N LEU A 330 -21.74 30.31 4.62
CA LEU A 330 -22.99 29.61 4.96
C LEU A 330 -24.20 30.55 5.01
N THR A 331 -23.99 31.87 5.13
CA THR A 331 -25.05 32.86 5.36
C THR A 331 -25.10 33.98 4.32
N CYS A 332 -26.35 34.35 4.03
CA CYS A 332 -26.79 35.62 3.47
C CYS A 332 -27.79 36.20 4.50
#